data_AF-A0A5M4D1N9-F1
#
_entry.id   AF-A0A5M4D1N9-F1
#
_cell.length_a   1.000
_cell.length_b   1.000
_cell.length_c   1.000
_cell.angle_alpha   90.00
_cell.angle_beta   90.00
_cell.angle_gamma   90.00
#
_symmetry.space_group_name_H-M   'P 1'
#
loop_
_entity.id
_entity.type
_entity.pdbx_description
1 polymer ?
#
loop_
_entity_poly.entity_id
_entity_poly.type
_entity_poly.pdbx_seq_one_letter_code
_entity_poly.pdbx_strand_id
1 'polypeptide(L)'
;GNFAYLACRFEGLQIVDITDPSAPVLVGSVDTPGSAQSVTIDGQLAYVADGSGGVCVIDVSNRSLPSIFGSYDTPSSARQVLIRGPVAYVPDRTTGLIALDISDPTDPRHISTLPGLGDARSITDFGHLAFIADFNGAVHMIDIADPLDMQLLQSTPTLGTARAITNDAGTIYLADGDAGLTILQARPCWYRPCPADLNDDEVLDFFDVQLFLIAYSASDGLADWNDDGQINFFDVQRYLIDFSAGCVF
;
A
#
# COMPACT_ATOMS: atom_id res chain seq x y z
N GLY A 1 -14.29 1.16 -16.36
CA GLY A 1 -13.86 2.27 -17.24
C GLY A 1 -13.84 1.78 -18.67
N ASN A 2 -13.86 2.70 -19.65
CA ASN A 2 -13.87 2.36 -21.08
C ASN A 2 -12.48 2.27 -21.70
N PHE A 3 -11.43 2.63 -20.97
CA PHE A 3 -10.06 2.60 -21.45
C PHE A 3 -9.18 1.77 -20.53
N ALA A 4 -8.29 0.98 -21.13
CA ALA A 4 -7.19 0.31 -20.48
C ALA A 4 -5.88 1.05 -20.77
N TYR A 5 -5.05 1.18 -19.74
CA TYR A 5 -3.72 1.76 -19.82
C TYR A 5 -2.72 0.65 -19.53
N LEU A 6 -1.79 0.42 -20.45
CA LEU A 6 -0.90 -0.74 -20.43
C LEU A 6 0.56 -0.28 -20.42
N ALA A 7 1.32 -0.77 -19.46
CA ALA A 7 2.78 -0.69 -19.47
C ALA A 7 3.32 -1.83 -20.33
N CYS A 8 3.81 -1.51 -21.53
CA CYS A 8 4.20 -2.49 -22.56
C CYS A 8 5.72 -2.60 -22.71
N ARG A 9 6.47 -2.59 -21.60
CA ARG A 9 7.94 -2.66 -21.59
C ARG A 9 8.56 -1.60 -22.51
N PHE A 10 9.21 -2.02 -23.59
CA PHE A 10 9.94 -1.14 -24.51
C PHE A 10 9.03 -0.41 -25.51
N GLU A 11 7.72 -0.63 -25.45
CA GLU A 11 6.73 0.15 -26.20
C GLU A 11 6.10 1.26 -25.34
N GLY A 12 6.60 1.47 -24.11
CA GLY A 12 6.12 2.47 -23.18
C GLY A 12 4.67 2.27 -22.75
N LEU A 13 3.90 3.36 -22.76
CA LEU A 13 2.48 3.38 -22.40
C LEU A 13 1.61 3.21 -23.65
N GLN A 14 0.70 2.24 -23.60
CA GLN A 14 -0.33 2.03 -24.60
C GLN A 14 -1.71 2.31 -24.00
N ILE A 15 -2.59 2.98 -24.75
CA ILE A 15 -3.96 3.31 -24.34
C ILE A 15 -4.92 2.62 -25.29
N VAL A 16 -5.77 1.76 -24.75
CA VAL A 16 -6.70 0.91 -25.52
C VAL A 16 -8.13 1.24 -25.12
N ASP A 17 -9.00 1.51 -26.09
CA ASP A 17 -10.44 1.54 -25.89
C ASP A 17 -10.97 0.11 -25.75
N ILE A 18 -11.62 -0.15 -24.63
CA ILE A 18 -12.22 -1.43 -24.23
C ILE A 18 -13.75 -1.32 -24.07
N THR A 19 -14.37 -0.31 -24.70
CA THR A 19 -15.83 -0.13 -24.69
C THR A 19 -16.55 -1.33 -25.29
N ASP A 20 -16.00 -1.89 -26.37
CA ASP A 20 -16.39 -3.21 -26.88
C ASP A 20 -15.34 -4.25 -26.43
N PRO A 21 -15.63 -5.09 -25.42
CA PRO A 21 -14.68 -6.08 -24.91
C PRO A 21 -14.36 -7.18 -25.93
N SER A 22 -15.18 -7.35 -26.98
CA SER A 22 -14.91 -8.30 -28.06
C SER A 22 -14.01 -7.74 -29.15
N ALA A 23 -13.86 -6.41 -29.20
CA ALA A 23 -13.03 -5.71 -30.19
C ALA A 23 -12.28 -4.50 -29.58
N PRO A 24 -11.29 -4.71 -28.70
CA PRO A 24 -10.46 -3.62 -28.18
C PRO A 24 -9.67 -2.90 -29.29
N VAL A 25 -9.53 -1.57 -29.17
CA VAL A 25 -8.85 -0.73 -30.18
C VAL A 25 -7.76 0.11 -29.54
N LEU A 26 -6.53 0.03 -30.06
CA LEU A 26 -5.46 0.94 -29.66
C LEU A 26 -5.81 2.38 -30.09
N VAL A 27 -5.89 3.30 -29.14
CA VAL A 27 -6.27 4.71 -29.41
C VAL A 27 -5.08 5.66 -29.36
N GLY A 28 -4.07 5.36 -28.55
CA GLY A 28 -2.88 6.19 -28.43
C GLY A 28 -1.75 5.47 -27.73
N SER A 29 -0.55 5.99 -27.90
CA SER A 29 0.67 5.41 -27.35
C SER A 29 1.71 6.50 -27.13
N VAL A 30 2.57 6.29 -26.14
CA VAL A 30 3.78 7.11 -25.95
C VAL A 30 4.92 6.21 -25.53
N ASP A 31 6.01 6.31 -26.27
CA ASP A 31 7.26 5.62 -25.97
C ASP A 31 7.90 6.27 -24.74
N THR A 32 8.31 5.45 -23.76
CA THR A 32 8.99 5.90 -22.55
C THR A 32 10.47 5.52 -22.64
N PRO A 33 11.40 6.29 -22.03
CA PRO A 33 12.83 6.08 -22.23
C PRO A 33 13.38 4.70 -21.83
N GLY A 34 12.68 4.01 -20.93
CA GLY A 34 13.10 2.76 -20.30
C GLY A 34 12.20 1.56 -20.63
N SER A 35 11.89 0.78 -19.60
CA SER A 35 11.06 -0.41 -19.72
C SER A 35 9.86 -0.28 -18.80
N ALA A 36 8.72 0.11 -19.34
CA ALA A 36 7.48 0.28 -18.61
C ALA A 36 7.08 -1.02 -17.88
N GLN A 37 7.11 -0.97 -16.55
CA GLN A 37 6.80 -2.07 -15.64
C GLN A 37 5.36 -2.01 -15.13
N SER A 38 4.87 -0.81 -14.84
CA SER A 38 3.55 -0.57 -14.27
C SER A 38 3.05 0.83 -14.66
N VAL A 39 1.74 1.01 -14.68
CA VAL A 39 1.09 2.31 -14.85
C VAL A 39 0.03 2.50 -13.77
N THR A 40 0.01 3.70 -13.18
CA THR A 40 -1.01 4.15 -12.22
C THR A 40 -1.66 5.41 -12.78
N ILE A 41 -2.99 5.45 -12.81
CA ILE A 41 -3.75 6.59 -13.32
C ILE A 41 -4.29 7.42 -12.16
N ASP A 42 -4.02 8.72 -12.17
CA ASP A 42 -4.63 9.69 -11.26
C ASP A 42 -5.21 10.86 -12.07
N GLY A 43 -6.54 10.89 -12.17
CA GLY A 43 -7.26 11.85 -13.00
C GLY A 43 -6.89 11.78 -14.49
N GLN A 44 -6.19 12.82 -14.96
CA GLN A 44 -5.74 12.96 -16.36
C GLN A 44 -4.25 12.63 -16.55
N LEU A 45 -3.58 12.16 -15.50
CA LEU A 45 -2.18 11.81 -15.54
C LEU A 45 -2.01 10.29 -15.42
N ALA A 46 -1.01 9.78 -16.14
CA ALA A 46 -0.52 8.42 -16.00
C ALA A 46 0.92 8.46 -15.47
N TYR A 47 1.16 7.75 -14.39
CA TYR A 47 2.46 7.61 -13.75
C TYR A 47 3.00 6.23 -14.10
N VAL A 48 4.07 6.19 -14.89
CA VAL A 48 4.67 4.95 -15.37
C VAL A 48 5.95 4.70 -14.60
N ALA A 49 6.03 3.54 -13.93
CA ALA A 49 7.30 3.01 -13.45
C ALA A 49 8.04 2.42 -14.65
N ASP A 50 9.10 3.08 -15.10
CA ASP A 50 9.76 2.84 -16.39
C ASP A 50 11.07 2.05 -16.25
N GLY A 51 11.16 1.20 -15.23
CA GLY A 51 12.36 0.41 -14.97
C GLY A 51 13.57 1.30 -14.72
N SER A 52 14.65 1.09 -15.48
CA SER A 52 15.86 1.93 -15.39
C SER A 52 15.70 3.35 -15.95
N GLY A 53 14.55 3.68 -16.55
CA GLY A 53 14.19 5.05 -16.92
C GLY A 53 13.58 5.86 -15.76
N GLY A 54 13.40 5.23 -14.60
CA GLY A 54 12.81 5.86 -13.41
C GLY A 54 11.28 5.95 -13.48
N VAL A 55 10.73 7.12 -13.15
CA VAL A 55 9.29 7.38 -13.22
C VAL A 55 9.01 8.41 -14.30
N CYS A 56 8.04 8.13 -15.15
CA CYS A 56 7.51 9.08 -16.13
C CYS A 56 6.10 9.54 -15.73
N VAL A 57 5.84 10.84 -15.82
CA VAL A 57 4.52 11.46 -15.65
C VAL A 57 4.01 11.85 -17.03
N ILE A 58 2.85 11.33 -17.42
CA ILE A 58 2.32 11.40 -18.77
C ILE A 58 0.93 12.01 -18.73
N ASP A 59 0.72 13.08 -19.50
CA ASP A 59 -0.61 13.61 -19.76
C ASP A 59 -1.38 12.67 -20.69
N VAL A 60 -2.54 12.23 -20.21
CA VAL A 60 -3.50 11.39 -20.93
C VAL A 60 -4.87 12.06 -21.06
N SER A 61 -4.94 13.39 -20.89
CA SER A 61 -6.12 14.22 -21.12
C SER A 61 -6.67 14.00 -22.55
N ASN A 62 -5.76 14.00 -23.54
CA ASN A 62 -6.02 13.55 -24.90
C ASN A 62 -5.47 12.13 -25.12
N ARG A 63 -6.34 11.13 -24.99
CA ARG A 63 -5.99 9.71 -25.08
C ARG A 63 -5.41 9.28 -26.44
N SER A 64 -5.69 10.00 -27.52
CA SER A 64 -5.10 9.68 -28.83
C SER A 64 -3.74 10.33 -29.06
N LEU A 65 -3.32 11.23 -28.18
CA LEU A 65 -2.05 11.92 -28.27
C LEU A 65 -1.45 12.13 -26.86
N PRO A 66 -1.15 11.04 -26.13
CA PRO A 66 -0.51 11.16 -24.82
C PRO A 66 0.90 11.76 -24.94
N SER A 67 1.35 12.45 -23.90
CA SER A 67 2.66 13.13 -23.90
C SER A 67 3.30 13.16 -22.52
N ILE A 68 4.62 13.04 -22.46
CA ILE A 68 5.37 13.08 -21.20
C ILE A 68 5.46 14.54 -20.71
N PHE A 69 5.03 14.79 -19.47
CA PHE A 69 5.12 16.08 -18.78
C PHE A 69 6.39 16.21 -17.96
N GLY A 70 6.78 15.14 -17.27
CA GLY A 70 7.91 15.15 -16.36
C GLY A 70 8.44 13.74 -16.17
N SER A 71 9.64 13.66 -15.62
CA SER A 71 10.24 12.40 -15.22
C SER A 71 11.17 12.58 -14.04
N TYR A 72 11.42 11.48 -13.34
CA TYR A 72 12.41 11.42 -12.28
C TYR A 72 13.24 10.15 -12.45
N ASP A 73 14.55 10.32 -12.58
CA ASP A 73 15.50 9.20 -12.70
C ASP A 73 15.73 8.57 -11.32
N THR A 74 15.27 7.33 -11.14
CA THR A 74 15.49 6.59 -9.89
C THR A 74 16.82 5.85 -9.92
N PRO A 75 17.53 5.68 -8.79
CA PRO A 75 18.87 5.08 -8.78
C PRO A 75 18.98 3.64 -9.32
N SER A 76 17.89 2.86 -9.34
CA SER A 76 17.89 1.46 -9.80
C SER A 76 16.86 1.19 -10.90
N SER A 77 15.79 0.46 -10.60
CA SER A 77 14.72 0.14 -11.53
C SER A 77 13.38 0.30 -10.84
N ALA A 78 12.65 1.36 -11.16
CA ALA A 78 11.29 1.60 -10.69
C ALA A 78 10.38 0.45 -11.11
N ARG A 79 9.61 -0.10 -10.17
CA ARG A 79 8.75 -1.28 -10.43
C ARG A 79 7.27 -0.96 -10.47
N GLN A 80 6.81 -0.07 -9.59
CA GLN A 80 5.44 0.35 -9.47
C GLN A 80 5.39 1.79 -8.94
N VAL A 81 4.29 2.49 -9.16
CA VAL A 81 4.02 3.79 -8.54
C VAL A 81 2.73 3.69 -7.74
N LEU A 82 2.78 4.02 -6.45
CA LEU A 82 1.60 4.22 -5.62
C LEU A 82 1.43 5.72 -5.36
N ILE A 83 0.23 6.26 -5.59
CA ILE A 83 -0.04 7.70 -5.45
C ILE A 83 -0.89 7.94 -4.21
N ARG A 84 -0.48 8.89 -3.36
CA ARG A 84 -1.27 9.40 -2.24
C ARG A 84 -1.20 10.91 -2.19
N GLY A 85 -2.24 11.56 -2.69
CA GLY A 85 -2.28 13.01 -2.79
C GLY A 85 -1.08 13.54 -3.59
N PRO A 86 -0.26 14.46 -3.04
CA PRO A 86 0.88 15.01 -3.76
C PRO A 86 2.15 14.14 -3.70
N VAL A 87 2.08 12.90 -3.19
CA VAL A 87 3.25 12.03 -3.03
C VAL A 87 3.10 10.75 -3.85
N ALA A 88 4.15 10.38 -4.55
CA ALA A 88 4.32 9.08 -5.19
C ALA A 88 5.33 8.22 -4.43
N TYR A 89 4.95 6.99 -4.11
CA TYR A 89 5.79 5.98 -3.47
C TYR A 89 6.19 4.93 -4.51
N VAL A 90 7.50 4.75 -4.67
CA VAL A 90 8.08 3.99 -5.78
C VAL A 90 9.01 2.92 -5.21
N PRO A 91 8.60 1.64 -5.18
CA PRO A 91 9.55 0.55 -5.01
C PRO A 91 10.54 0.57 -6.17
N ASP A 92 11.79 0.85 -5.83
CA ASP A 92 12.92 0.93 -6.74
C ASP A 92 13.87 -0.23 -6.45
N ARG A 93 13.92 -1.18 -7.39
CA ARG A 93 14.32 -2.58 -7.21
C ARG A 93 15.31 -2.86 -6.08
N THR A 94 16.49 -2.24 -6.08
CA THR A 94 17.54 -2.50 -5.06
C THR A 94 17.76 -1.34 -4.10
N THR A 95 17.12 -0.19 -4.36
CA THR A 95 17.26 1.03 -3.56
C THR A 95 16.32 1.01 -2.35
N GLY A 96 15.15 0.35 -2.49
CA GLY A 96 14.11 0.29 -1.48
C GLY A 96 12.87 1.08 -1.92
N LEU A 97 12.27 1.84 -1.01
CA LEU A 97 11.10 2.66 -1.29
C LEU A 97 11.49 4.13 -1.40
N ILE A 98 11.20 4.75 -2.53
CA ILE A 98 11.43 6.18 -2.77
C ILE A 98 10.10 6.93 -2.64
N ALA A 99 10.09 8.04 -1.89
CA ALA A 99 8.99 9.00 -1.88
C ALA A 99 9.35 10.20 -2.76
N LEU A 100 8.43 10.57 -3.67
CA LEU A 100 8.57 11.69 -4.59
C LEU A 100 7.41 12.68 -4.39
N ASP A 101 7.72 13.97 -4.34
CA ASP A 101 6.75 15.06 -4.46
C ASP A 101 6.36 15.17 -5.95
N ILE A 102 5.06 15.04 -6.21
CA ILE A 102 4.44 15.12 -7.54
C ILE A 102 3.41 16.25 -7.61
N SER A 103 3.48 17.23 -6.71
CA SER A 103 2.60 18.41 -6.71
C SER A 103 2.74 19.25 -7.98
N ASP A 104 3.95 19.29 -8.56
CA ASP A 104 4.20 19.73 -9.93
C ASP A 104 4.48 18.49 -10.80
N PRO A 105 3.53 18.06 -11.66
CA PRO A 105 3.72 16.87 -12.48
C PRO A 105 4.80 17.03 -13.56
N THR A 106 5.27 18.25 -13.81
CA THR A 106 6.35 18.51 -14.78
C THR A 106 7.75 18.40 -14.17
N ASP A 107 7.85 18.44 -12.84
CA ASP A 107 9.11 18.36 -12.10
C ASP A 107 8.95 17.53 -10.81
N PRO A 108 8.81 16.20 -10.91
CA PRO A 108 8.75 15.35 -9.74
C PRO A 108 10.08 15.42 -8.95
N ARG A 109 9.98 15.55 -7.62
CA ARG A 109 11.17 15.78 -6.76
C ARG A 109 11.31 14.72 -5.69
N HIS A 110 12.53 14.35 -5.38
CA HIS A 110 12.84 13.45 -4.27
C HIS A 110 12.46 14.05 -2.92
N ILE A 111 11.78 13.27 -2.08
CA ILE A 111 11.51 13.60 -0.67
C ILE A 111 12.44 12.79 0.24
N SER A 112 12.35 11.46 0.17
CA SER A 112 13.10 10.54 1.04
C SER A 112 13.23 9.15 0.41
N THR A 113 14.10 8.33 0.99
CA THR A 113 14.31 6.93 0.59
C THR A 113 14.40 6.06 1.83
N LEU A 114 13.60 4.99 1.89
CA LEU A 114 13.69 3.92 2.88
C LEU A 114 14.41 2.71 2.28
N PRO A 115 15.69 2.47 2.62
CA PRO A 115 16.46 1.34 2.10
C PRO A 115 16.12 0.03 2.82
N GLY A 116 16.73 -1.07 2.36
CA GLY A 116 16.70 -2.35 3.10
C GLY A 116 15.48 -3.22 2.85
N LEU A 117 14.80 -3.04 1.71
CA LEU A 117 13.56 -3.74 1.34
C LEU A 117 13.76 -4.83 0.26
N GLY A 118 14.99 -5.37 0.15
CA GLY A 118 15.34 -6.42 -0.80
C GLY A 118 15.16 -6.02 -2.28
N ASP A 119 14.64 -6.94 -3.11
CA ASP A 119 14.20 -6.71 -4.50
C ASP A 119 12.72 -6.27 -4.43
N ALA A 120 12.50 -5.00 -4.07
CA ALA A 120 11.17 -4.42 -3.90
C ALA A 120 10.42 -4.36 -5.24
N ARG A 121 9.29 -5.07 -5.35
CA ARG A 121 8.60 -5.26 -6.64
C ARG A 121 7.23 -4.65 -6.76
N SER A 122 6.44 -4.73 -5.72
CA SER A 122 5.04 -4.31 -5.76
C SER A 122 4.69 -3.68 -4.44
N ILE A 123 3.82 -2.68 -4.49
CA ILE A 123 3.37 -1.89 -3.35
C ILE A 123 1.86 -1.75 -3.37
N THR A 124 1.26 -1.78 -2.19
CA THR A 124 -0.13 -1.39 -1.93
C THR A 124 -0.20 -0.70 -0.57
N ASP A 125 -1.27 0.04 -0.29
CA ASP A 125 -1.44 0.73 0.99
C ASP A 125 -2.78 0.41 1.66
N PHE A 126 -2.83 0.64 2.97
CA PHE A 126 -4.06 0.69 3.75
C PHE A 126 -3.91 1.73 4.85
N GLY A 127 -4.68 2.81 4.79
CA GLY A 127 -4.52 3.92 5.74
C GLY A 127 -3.14 4.57 5.57
N HIS A 128 -2.34 4.69 6.63
CA HIS A 128 -0.95 5.19 6.55
C HIS A 128 0.08 4.07 6.39
N LEU A 129 -0.34 2.82 6.19
CA LEU A 129 0.57 1.69 6.03
C LEU A 129 0.76 1.37 4.56
N ALA A 130 1.99 1.17 4.14
CA ALA A 130 2.34 0.56 2.86
C ALA A 130 2.85 -0.86 3.06
N PHE A 131 2.50 -1.74 2.14
CA PHE A 131 2.95 -3.13 2.10
C PHE A 131 3.73 -3.36 0.81
N ILE A 132 4.96 -3.84 0.94
CA ILE A 132 5.85 -4.13 -0.21
C ILE A 132 6.14 -5.60 -0.30
N ALA A 133 5.96 -6.17 -1.49
CA ALA A 133 6.45 -7.49 -1.84
C ALA A 133 7.94 -7.41 -2.22
N ASP A 134 8.80 -8.08 -1.44
CA ASP A 134 10.21 -8.33 -1.74
C ASP A 134 10.36 -9.68 -2.43
N PHE A 135 10.87 -9.66 -3.66
CA PHE A 135 11.08 -10.87 -4.45
C PHE A 135 12.04 -11.89 -3.80
N ASN A 136 12.86 -11.48 -2.83
CA ASN A 136 13.71 -12.40 -2.08
C ASN A 136 12.98 -13.20 -0.99
N GLY A 137 11.69 -12.92 -0.76
CA GLY A 137 10.81 -13.70 0.12
C GLY A 137 10.42 -12.99 1.41
N ALA A 138 9.96 -11.76 1.30
CA ALA A 138 9.36 -11.05 2.42
C ALA A 138 8.21 -10.12 1.98
N VAL A 139 7.32 -9.82 2.93
CA VAL A 139 6.43 -8.66 2.87
C VAL A 139 6.87 -7.66 3.93
N HIS A 140 7.15 -6.43 3.50
CA HIS A 140 7.51 -5.33 4.37
C HIS A 140 6.29 -4.46 4.66
N MET A 141 6.02 -4.17 5.93
CA MET A 141 5.01 -3.21 6.38
C MET A 141 5.72 -1.93 6.81
N ILE A 142 5.32 -0.81 6.22
CA ILE A 142 6.00 0.48 6.34
C ILE A 142 4.97 1.53 6.75
N ASP A 143 5.29 2.35 7.74
CA ASP A 143 4.56 3.58 8.02
C ASP A 143 4.97 4.66 7.01
N ILE A 144 3.98 5.20 6.31
CA ILE A 144 4.13 6.27 5.32
C ILE A 144 3.32 7.53 5.72
N ALA A 145 2.95 7.68 6.99
CA ALA A 145 2.22 8.85 7.50
C ALA A 145 2.99 10.17 7.26
N ASP A 146 4.31 10.15 7.46
CA ASP A 146 5.20 11.24 7.12
C ASP A 146 6.13 10.81 5.96
N PRO A 147 5.99 11.38 4.75
CA PRO A 147 6.84 11.04 3.63
C PRO A 147 8.31 11.47 3.83
N LEU A 148 8.62 12.35 4.79
CA LEU A 148 10.00 12.71 5.15
C LEU A 148 10.65 11.68 6.09
N ASP A 149 9.85 10.93 6.84
CA ASP A 149 10.31 9.93 7.83
C ASP A 149 9.51 8.62 7.71
N MET A 150 9.66 7.94 6.57
CA MET A 150 9.07 6.62 6.40
C MET A 150 9.76 5.58 7.30
N GLN A 151 8.98 4.74 7.98
CA GLN A 151 9.52 3.77 8.94
C GLN A 151 9.14 2.34 8.59
N LEU A 152 10.13 1.46 8.45
CA LEU A 152 9.88 0.02 8.36
C LEU A 152 9.39 -0.49 9.72
N LEU A 153 8.13 -0.89 9.80
CA LEU A 153 7.52 -1.42 11.03
C LEU A 153 7.79 -2.91 11.19
N GLN A 154 7.65 -3.67 10.11
CA GLN A 154 7.76 -5.13 10.15
C GLN A 154 8.20 -5.71 8.81
N SER A 155 8.95 -6.82 8.88
CA SER A 155 9.24 -7.68 7.73
C SER A 155 8.77 -9.10 8.05
N THR A 156 7.85 -9.62 7.26
CA THR A 156 7.30 -10.96 7.41
C THR A 156 7.85 -11.86 6.31
N PRO A 157 8.64 -12.89 6.64
CA PRO A 157 9.14 -13.83 5.64
C PRO A 157 7.99 -14.53 4.92
N THR A 158 8.15 -14.74 3.61
CA THR A 158 7.25 -15.58 2.81
C THR A 158 7.96 -16.88 2.45
N LEU A 159 7.20 -17.87 1.95
CA LEU A 159 7.75 -19.18 1.63
C LEU A 159 8.37 -19.25 0.22
N GLY A 160 8.26 -18.18 -0.57
CA GLY A 160 8.77 -18.12 -1.92
C GLY A 160 8.98 -16.71 -2.43
N THR A 161 8.86 -16.52 -3.74
CA THR A 161 9.11 -15.21 -4.37
C THR A 161 7.86 -14.32 -4.37
N ALA A 162 7.81 -13.32 -3.48
CA ALA A 162 6.73 -12.35 -3.45
C ALA A 162 6.75 -11.48 -4.72
N ARG A 163 5.72 -11.59 -5.57
CA ARG A 163 5.72 -10.98 -6.91
C ARG A 163 4.78 -9.80 -7.06
N ALA A 164 3.59 -9.90 -6.48
CA ALA A 164 2.56 -8.88 -6.56
C ALA A 164 1.81 -8.83 -5.24
N ILE A 165 1.45 -7.62 -4.82
CA ILE A 165 0.67 -7.38 -3.61
C ILE A 165 -0.43 -6.38 -3.91
N THR A 166 -1.63 -6.63 -3.39
CA THR A 166 -2.78 -5.73 -3.57
C THR A 166 -3.62 -5.73 -2.31
N ASN A 167 -4.39 -4.68 -2.10
CA ASN A 167 -5.36 -4.60 -1.01
C ASN A 167 -6.79 -4.62 -1.55
N ASP A 168 -7.69 -5.09 -0.70
CA ASP A 168 -9.11 -4.79 -0.81
C ASP A 168 -9.65 -4.64 0.62
N ALA A 169 -10.09 -3.43 0.97
CA ALA A 169 -10.66 -3.11 2.28
C ALA A 169 -9.85 -3.64 3.49
N GLY A 170 -8.53 -3.52 3.48
CA GLY A 170 -7.64 -3.99 4.56
C GLY A 170 -7.28 -5.48 4.50
N THR A 171 -7.83 -6.23 3.54
CA THR A 171 -7.33 -7.56 3.21
C THR A 171 -6.23 -7.44 2.16
N ILE A 172 -5.03 -7.86 2.49
CA ILE A 172 -3.85 -7.86 1.63
C ILE A 172 -3.74 -9.22 0.95
N TYR A 173 -3.69 -9.21 -0.38
CA TYR A 173 -3.49 -10.39 -1.21
C TYR A 173 -2.07 -10.37 -1.75
N LEU A 174 -1.34 -11.44 -1.52
CA LEU A 174 0.02 -11.63 -1.99
C LEU A 174 0.10 -12.81 -2.96
N ALA A 175 0.57 -12.54 -4.17
CA ALA A 175 0.98 -13.58 -5.10
C ALA A 175 2.45 -13.94 -4.84
N ASP A 176 2.67 -15.14 -4.31
CA ASP A 176 3.97 -15.73 -4.01
C ASP A 176 4.23 -16.91 -4.97
N GLY A 177 5.44 -16.94 -5.55
CA GLY A 177 5.80 -17.93 -6.57
C GLY A 177 5.76 -19.38 -6.10
N ASP A 178 6.03 -19.65 -4.82
CA ASP A 178 6.11 -21.01 -4.27
C ASP A 178 4.93 -21.33 -3.34
N ALA A 179 4.33 -20.32 -2.70
CA ALA A 179 3.14 -20.49 -1.85
C ALA A 179 1.79 -20.25 -2.57
N GLY A 180 1.79 -19.72 -3.79
CA GLY A 180 0.57 -19.37 -4.51
C GLY A 180 -0.04 -18.06 -4.00
N LEU A 181 -1.33 -18.07 -3.64
CA LEU A 181 -1.99 -16.89 -3.09
C LEU A 181 -1.97 -16.94 -1.55
N THR A 182 -1.29 -15.97 -0.94
CA THR A 182 -1.32 -15.75 0.50
C THR A 182 -2.23 -14.58 0.81
N ILE A 183 -3.12 -14.74 1.80
CA ILE A 183 -3.99 -13.67 2.28
C ILE A 183 -3.48 -13.23 3.65
N LEU A 184 -3.14 -11.96 3.76
CA LEU A 184 -2.75 -11.31 5.01
C LEU A 184 -3.82 -10.30 5.36
N GLN A 185 -4.26 -10.25 6.61
CA GLN A 185 -5.13 -9.15 7.04
C GLN A 185 -4.25 -8.02 7.57
N ALA A 186 -4.23 -6.90 6.84
CA ALA A 186 -3.69 -5.66 7.36
C ALA A 186 -4.70 -5.09 8.35
N ARG A 187 -4.58 -5.52 9.60
CA ARG A 187 -5.23 -4.85 10.70
C ARG A 187 -4.25 -3.78 11.20
N PRO A 188 -4.54 -2.48 11.04
CA PRO A 188 -3.80 -1.46 11.76
C PRO A 188 -3.69 -1.86 13.23
N CYS A 189 -2.56 -1.65 13.87
CA CYS A 189 -2.40 -1.99 15.29
C CYS A 189 -3.43 -1.27 16.20
N TRP A 190 -4.14 -0.26 15.68
CA TRP A 190 -5.24 0.47 16.33
C TRP A 190 -6.64 0.18 15.74
N TYR A 191 -6.75 -0.57 14.64
CA TYR A 191 -8.03 -1.03 14.10
C TYR A 191 -8.37 -2.36 14.76
N ARG A 192 -8.90 -2.25 15.97
CA ARG A 192 -9.93 -3.17 16.40
C ARG A 192 -11.24 -2.56 15.88
N PRO A 193 -12.04 -3.23 15.04
CA PRO A 193 -13.45 -2.84 14.95
C PRO A 193 -13.96 -2.97 16.38
N CYS A 194 -14.19 -1.86 17.07
CA CYS A 194 -14.54 -1.85 18.48
C CYS A 194 -13.49 -2.53 19.40
N PRO A 195 -12.46 -1.83 19.94
CA PRO A 195 -11.53 -2.44 20.89
C PRO A 195 -12.17 -3.16 22.06
N ALA A 196 -13.33 -2.67 22.46
CA ALA A 196 -14.12 -3.16 23.55
C ALA A 196 -15.06 -4.31 23.17
N ASP A 197 -15.23 -4.67 21.90
CA ASP A 197 -15.83 -5.92 21.44
C ASP A 197 -14.75 -7.01 21.53
N LEU A 198 -14.81 -7.81 22.60
CA LEU A 198 -13.79 -8.79 22.92
C LEU A 198 -14.14 -10.19 22.43
N ASN A 199 -15.38 -10.41 22.00
CA ASN A 199 -15.83 -11.68 21.42
C ASN A 199 -15.97 -11.62 19.88
N ASP A 200 -15.68 -10.47 19.27
CA ASP A 200 -15.73 -10.18 17.82
C ASP A 200 -17.14 -10.49 17.23
N ASP A 201 -18.21 -10.22 17.97
CA ASP A 201 -19.59 -10.52 17.54
C ASP A 201 -20.34 -9.31 16.93
N GLU A 202 -19.65 -8.18 16.77
CA GLU A 202 -20.18 -6.91 16.26
C GLU A 202 -21.26 -6.28 17.16
N VAL A 203 -21.36 -6.71 18.43
CA VAL A 203 -22.31 -6.22 19.42
C VAL A 203 -21.61 -5.89 20.73
N LEU A 204 -21.45 -4.59 20.99
CA LEU A 204 -20.89 -4.16 22.27
C LEU A 204 -21.90 -4.34 23.43
N ASP A 205 -21.67 -5.35 24.26
CA ASP A 205 -22.58 -5.69 25.35
C ASP A 205 -21.89 -6.22 26.64
N PHE A 206 -22.68 -6.86 27.51
CA PHE A 206 -22.18 -7.37 28.79
C PHE A 206 -21.14 -8.50 28.63
N PHE A 207 -21.20 -9.28 27.56
CA PHE A 207 -20.28 -10.39 27.33
C PHE A 207 -18.84 -9.90 27.11
N ASP A 208 -18.67 -8.73 26.50
CA ASP A 208 -17.37 -8.09 26.38
C ASP A 208 -16.78 -7.67 27.72
N VAL A 209 -17.62 -7.02 28.55
CA VAL A 209 -17.22 -6.60 29.90
C VAL A 209 -16.85 -7.83 30.73
N GLN A 210 -17.58 -8.92 30.57
CA GLN A 210 -17.27 -10.18 31.22
C GLN A 210 -15.91 -10.73 30.79
N LEU A 211 -15.58 -10.73 29.48
CA LEU A 211 -14.29 -11.17 28.98
C LEU A 211 -13.13 -10.32 29.52
N PHE A 212 -13.30 -8.99 29.54
CA PHE A 212 -12.33 -8.08 30.15
C PHE A 212 -12.10 -8.40 31.63
N LEU A 213 -13.17 -8.58 32.41
CA LEU A 213 -13.06 -8.87 33.85
C LEU A 213 -12.43 -10.25 34.13
N ILE A 214 -12.68 -11.24 33.28
CA ILE A 214 -12.01 -12.55 33.35
C ILE A 214 -10.50 -12.36 33.16
N ALA A 215 -10.09 -11.68 32.09
CA ALA A 215 -8.69 -11.41 31.80
C ALA A 215 -8.00 -10.60 32.92
N TYR A 216 -8.69 -9.56 33.43
CA TYR A 216 -8.21 -8.73 34.53
C TYR A 216 -7.97 -9.55 35.80
N SER A 217 -8.92 -10.40 36.16
CA SER A 217 -8.82 -11.26 37.35
C SER A 217 -7.72 -12.33 37.24
N ALA A 218 -7.35 -12.70 36.00
CA ALA A 218 -6.30 -13.66 35.70
C ALA A 218 -4.92 -13.01 35.54
N SER A 219 -4.83 -11.66 35.56
CA SER A 219 -3.63 -10.91 35.16
C SER A 219 -3.14 -11.33 33.77
N ASP A 220 -4.08 -11.53 32.84
CA ASP A 220 -3.80 -11.85 31.44
C ASP A 220 -3.44 -10.56 30.68
N GLY A 221 -2.46 -10.64 29.77
CA GLY A 221 -2.02 -9.48 28.98
C GLY A 221 -3.13 -8.85 28.11
N LEU A 222 -4.23 -9.56 27.87
CA LEU A 222 -5.43 -8.99 27.24
C LEU A 222 -6.05 -7.84 28.06
N ALA A 223 -5.81 -7.81 29.38
CA ALA A 223 -6.29 -6.77 30.28
C ALA A 223 -5.32 -5.60 30.50
N ASP A 224 -4.13 -5.62 29.87
CA ASP A 224 -3.24 -4.45 29.78
C ASP A 224 -3.75 -3.57 28.64
N TRP A 225 -4.72 -2.71 28.98
CA TRP A 225 -5.55 -1.99 28.01
C TRP A 225 -4.93 -0.66 27.56
N ASN A 226 -3.95 -0.16 28.30
CA ASN A 226 -3.19 1.03 27.94
C ASN A 226 -1.75 0.70 27.47
N ASP A 227 -1.42 -0.59 27.32
CA ASP A 227 -0.13 -1.14 26.90
C ASP A 227 1.06 -0.62 27.74
N ASP A 228 0.86 -0.40 29.04
CA ASP A 228 1.91 0.12 29.95
C ASP A 228 2.71 -0.98 30.67
N GLY A 229 2.35 -2.24 30.45
CA GLY A 229 2.99 -3.41 31.05
C GLY A 229 2.52 -3.72 32.47
N GLN A 230 1.51 -3.01 32.98
CA GLN A 230 0.97 -3.20 34.33
C GLN A 230 -0.56 -3.28 34.32
N ILE A 231 -1.11 -4.45 34.58
CA ILE A 231 -2.56 -4.63 34.74
C ILE A 231 -3.01 -4.02 36.07
N ASN A 232 -3.67 -2.87 36.01
CA ASN A 232 -4.04 -2.04 37.14
C ASN A 232 -5.36 -1.27 36.91
N PHE A 233 -5.69 -0.32 37.78
CA PHE A 233 -6.96 0.42 37.68
C PHE A 233 -7.08 1.28 36.41
N PHE A 234 -5.97 1.75 35.83
CA PHE A 234 -5.95 2.58 34.64
C PHE A 234 -6.39 1.80 33.39
N ASP A 235 -6.16 0.48 33.34
CA ASP A 235 -6.69 -0.39 32.28
C ASP A 235 -8.20 -0.48 32.33
N VAL A 236 -8.76 -0.68 33.53
CA VAL A 236 -10.21 -0.71 33.75
C VAL A 236 -10.83 0.62 33.35
N GLN A 237 -10.20 1.73 33.74
CA GLN A 237 -10.66 3.06 33.36
C GLN A 237 -10.67 3.25 31.84
N ARG A 238 -9.60 2.81 31.16
CA ARG A 238 -9.46 2.96 29.71
C ARG A 238 -10.44 2.07 28.95
N TYR A 239 -10.57 0.80 29.35
CA TYR A 239 -11.57 -0.13 28.83
C TYR A 239 -12.98 0.46 28.89
N LEU A 240 -13.38 1.01 30.04
CA LEU A 240 -14.71 1.60 30.20
C LEU A 240 -14.91 2.87 29.36
N ILE A 241 -13.86 3.66 29.13
CA ILE A 241 -13.93 4.81 28.21
C ILE A 241 -14.21 4.31 26.79
N ASP A 242 -13.46 3.32 26.31
CA ASP A 242 -13.61 2.78 24.96
C ASP A 242 -14.97 2.07 24.80
N PHE A 243 -15.41 1.32 25.80
CA PHE A 243 -16.74 0.71 25.85
C PHE A 243 -17.86 1.78 25.81
N SER A 244 -17.72 2.85 26.58
CA SER A 244 -18.74 3.92 26.63
C SER A 244 -18.78 4.78 25.36
N ALA A 245 -17.68 4.85 24.61
CA ALA A 245 -17.62 5.55 23.33
C ALA A 245 -18.49 4.87 22.26
N GLY A 246 -18.82 3.60 22.47
CA GLY A 246 -19.59 2.79 21.54
C GLY A 246 -18.79 2.49 20.27
N CYS A 247 -19.43 1.71 19.39
CA CYS A 247 -18.76 1.18 18.21
C CYS A 247 -19.58 1.50 16.96
N VAL A 248 -18.86 1.85 15.89
CA VAL A 248 -19.42 2.06 14.57
C VAL A 248 -19.03 0.84 13.76
N PHE A 249 -19.98 -0.08 13.63
CA PHE A 249 -19.88 -1.27 12.82
C PHE A 249 -20.37 -0.97 11.39
#